data_AF-A0A972XET0-F1
#
_entry.id   AF-A0A972XET0-F1
#
_cell.length_a   1.000
_cell.length_b   1.000
_cell.length_c   1.000
_cell.angle_alpha   90.00
_cell.angle_beta   90.00
_cell.angle_gamma   90.00
#
_symmetry.space_group_name_H-M   'P 1'
#
loop_
_entity.id
_entity.type
_entity.pdbx_description
1 polymer ?
#
loop_
_entity_poly.entity_id
_entity_poly.type
_entity_poly.pdbx_seq_one_letter_code
_entity_poly.pdbx_strand_id
1 'polypeptide(L)'
;GTMNTADRSIALVDSAMRRRFAFISLHPEDQRLDRVLRQWLVDRSFAADRIDLLVGVLVELNRRIADKDVKIGPSYLMTSTVATDAGLDRVWRTSILPLLEEYHVGEGLDVAARYGLPVLRRALGADSATVPEDLEPA
;
A
#
# COMPACT_ATOMS: atom_id res chain seq x y z
N GLY A 1 -10.51 21.86 1.63
CA GLY A 1 -9.36 21.30 2.36
C GLY A 1 -9.39 19.80 2.20
N THR A 2 -8.23 19.15 2.23
CA THR A 2 -8.11 17.68 2.27
C THR A 2 -7.99 17.25 3.73
N MET A 3 -8.54 16.08 4.08
CA MET A 3 -8.50 15.52 5.43
C MET A 3 -7.96 14.10 5.34
N ASN A 4 -6.96 13.79 6.17
CA ASN A 4 -6.49 12.42 6.34
C ASN A 4 -7.40 11.72 7.35
N THR A 5 -8.13 10.69 6.93
CA THR A 5 -9.07 9.96 7.80
C THR A 5 -8.38 8.90 8.68
N ALA A 6 -7.11 8.59 8.43
CA ALA A 6 -6.33 7.67 9.26
C ALA A 6 -5.99 8.26 10.65
N ASP A 7 -5.95 9.58 10.77
CA ASP A 7 -5.63 10.28 12.01
C ASP A 7 -6.83 10.31 12.97
N ARG A 8 -6.91 9.33 13.89
CA ARG A 8 -8.00 9.27 14.89
C ARG A 8 -7.98 10.45 15.89
N SER A 9 -6.88 11.18 16.01
CA SER A 9 -6.73 12.35 16.90
C SER A 9 -7.61 13.55 16.51
N ILE A 10 -8.10 13.61 15.27
CA ILE A 10 -8.96 14.70 14.78
C ILE A 10 -10.46 14.34 14.71
N ALA A 11 -10.84 13.11 15.11
CA ALA A 11 -12.20 12.60 15.00
C ALA A 11 -13.26 13.46 15.74
N LEU A 12 -12.88 14.12 16.84
CA LEU A 12 -13.77 15.02 17.59
C LEU A 12 -13.99 16.38 16.89
N VAL A 13 -13.00 16.88 16.15
CA VAL A 13 -13.07 18.14 15.38
C VAL A 13 -13.96 17.98 14.14
N ASP A 14 -14.04 16.75 13.63
CA ASP A 14 -14.74 16.38 12.40
C ASP A 14 -16.27 16.65 12.46
N SER A 15 -16.90 16.53 13.64
CA SER A 15 -18.35 16.73 13.78
C SER A 15 -18.83 18.14 13.44
N ALA A 16 -18.03 19.16 13.78
CA ALA A 16 -18.34 20.56 13.47
C ALA A 16 -18.07 20.89 11.99
N MET A 17 -17.09 20.23 11.37
CA MET A 17 -16.75 20.39 9.95
C MET A 17 -17.80 19.72 9.05
N ARG A 18 -18.34 18.56 9.44
CA ARG A 18 -19.43 17.86 8.73
C ARG A 18 -20.70 18.69 8.54
N ARG A 19 -20.94 19.73 9.35
CA ARG A 19 -22.07 20.66 9.18
C ARG A 19 -21.81 21.79 8.18
N ARG A 20 -20.55 22.10 7.85
CA ARG A 20 -20.17 23.27 7.05
C ARG A 20 -19.56 22.94 5.69
N PHE A 21 -19.14 21.70 5.48
CA PHE A 21 -18.49 21.28 4.24
C PHE A 21 -19.16 20.03 3.67
N ALA A 22 -19.23 19.97 2.33
CA ALA A 22 -19.55 18.73 1.62
C ALA A 22 -18.30 17.82 1.65
N PHE A 23 -18.47 16.60 2.13
CA PHE A 23 -17.40 15.61 2.20
C PHE A 23 -17.45 14.73 0.95
N ILE A 24 -16.42 14.85 0.11
CA ILE A 24 -16.15 13.90 -0.97
C ILE A 24 -15.03 12.99 -0.46
N SER A 25 -15.37 11.74 -0.18
CA SER A 25 -14.37 10.74 0.19
C SER A 25 -13.56 10.38 -1.05
N LEU A 26 -12.24 10.40 -0.94
CA LEU A 26 -11.32 9.82 -1.92
C LEU A 26 -10.84 8.52 -1.32
N HIS A 27 -11.65 7.47 -1.42
CA HIS A 27 -11.39 6.22 -0.74
C HIS A 27 -10.56 5.29 -1.63
N PRO A 28 -9.64 4.46 -1.09
CA PRO A 28 -8.91 3.49 -1.89
C PRO A 28 -9.74 2.43 -2.62
N GLU A 29 -11.01 2.27 -2.23
CA GLU A 29 -11.98 1.41 -2.91
C GLU A 29 -12.76 2.12 -4.03
N ASP A 30 -12.65 3.44 -4.17
CA ASP A 30 -13.14 4.07 -5.40
C ASP A 30 -12.33 3.45 -6.54
N GLN A 31 -13.04 2.83 -7.50
CA GLN A 31 -12.55 2.05 -8.66
C GLN A 31 -11.62 2.83 -9.63
N ARG A 32 -10.98 3.88 -9.13
CA ARG A 32 -10.15 4.86 -9.80
C ARG A 32 -8.72 4.85 -9.26
N LEU A 33 -8.43 4.42 -8.02
CA LEU A 33 -7.06 4.56 -7.48
C LEU A 33 -6.05 3.58 -8.08
N ASP A 34 -6.47 2.37 -8.40
CA ASP A 34 -5.71 1.42 -9.21
C ASP A 34 -5.42 1.98 -10.61
N ARG A 35 -6.39 2.69 -11.22
CA ARG A 35 -6.20 3.40 -12.49
C ARG A 35 -5.24 4.57 -12.37
N VAL A 36 -5.29 5.32 -11.27
CA VAL A 36 -4.35 6.44 -11.01
C VAL A 36 -2.92 5.92 -10.93
N LEU A 37 -2.68 4.84 -10.19
CA LEU A 37 -1.37 4.21 -10.14
C LEU A 37 -0.94 3.70 -11.51
N ARG A 38 -1.81 2.95 -12.20
CA ARG A 38 -1.52 2.40 -13.54
C ARG A 38 -1.16 3.52 -14.52
N GLN A 39 -1.95 4.58 -14.59
CA GLN A 39 -1.70 5.71 -15.49
C GLN A 39 -0.35 6.37 -15.18
N TRP A 40 -0.08 6.64 -13.91
CA TRP A 40 1.19 7.24 -13.51
C TRP A 40 2.40 6.37 -13.90
N LEU A 41 2.30 5.04 -13.75
CA LEU A 41 3.37 4.13 -14.14
C LEU A 41 3.55 4.05 -15.66
N VAL A 42 2.46 4.08 -16.43
CA VAL A 42 2.49 4.17 -17.91
C VAL A 42 3.18 5.47 -18.35
N ASP A 43 2.83 6.60 -17.74
CA ASP A 43 3.42 7.92 -18.06
C ASP A 43 4.92 7.98 -17.73
N ARG A 44 5.41 7.07 -16.87
CA ARG A 44 6.82 6.91 -16.50
C ARG A 44 7.52 5.77 -17.24
N SER A 45 6.87 5.19 -18.25
CA SER A 45 7.42 4.14 -19.12
C SER A 45 7.84 2.87 -18.37
N PHE A 46 7.12 2.48 -17.32
CA PHE A 46 7.31 1.18 -16.69
C PHE A 46 6.89 0.05 -17.65
N ALA A 47 7.57 -1.09 -17.56
CA ALA A 47 7.20 -2.28 -18.33
C ALA A 47 5.82 -2.81 -17.91
N ALA A 48 5.06 -3.38 -18.84
CA ALA A 48 3.66 -3.77 -18.60
C ALA A 48 3.51 -4.82 -17.48
N ASP A 49 4.39 -5.81 -17.45
CA ASP A 49 4.49 -6.83 -16.39
C ASP A 49 4.78 -6.19 -15.02
N ARG A 50 5.67 -5.19 -14.98
CA ARG A 50 5.97 -4.43 -13.76
C ARG A 50 4.77 -3.63 -13.29
N ILE A 51 4.02 -3.01 -14.20
CA ILE A 51 2.80 -2.28 -13.89
C ILE A 51 1.76 -3.21 -13.28
N ASP A 52 1.54 -4.37 -13.90
CA ASP A 52 0.58 -5.37 -13.44
C ASP A 52 0.96 -5.92 -12.06
N LEU A 53 2.26 -6.14 -11.80
CA LEU A 53 2.75 -6.50 -10.48
C LEU A 53 2.44 -5.42 -9.44
N LEU A 54 2.83 -4.16 -9.68
CA LEU A 54 2.69 -3.06 -8.72
C LEU A 54 1.22 -2.76 -8.40
N VAL A 55 0.37 -2.74 -9.42
CA VAL A 55 -1.08 -2.57 -9.24
C VAL A 55 -1.66 -3.78 -8.52
N GLY A 56 -1.26 -4.99 -8.91
CA GLY A 56 -1.73 -6.24 -8.31
C GLY A 56 -1.42 -6.33 -6.82
N VAL A 57 -0.19 -6.01 -6.39
CA VAL A 57 0.18 -6.09 -4.97
C VAL A 57 -0.55 -5.06 -4.12
N LEU A 58 -0.80 -3.86 -4.64
CA LEU A 58 -1.59 -2.84 -3.93
C LEU A 58 -3.06 -3.25 -3.78
N VAL A 59 -3.65 -3.79 -4.85
CA VAL A 59 -5.04 -4.27 -4.84
C VAL A 59 -5.19 -5.44 -3.87
N GLU A 60 -4.30 -6.44 -3.93
CA GLU A 60 -4.33 -7.59 -3.04
C GLU A 60 -4.07 -7.19 -1.58
N LEU A 61 -3.16 -6.24 -1.33
CA LEU A 61 -2.97 -5.66 -0.01
C LEU A 61 -4.27 -5.04 0.52
N ASN A 62 -4.88 -4.14 -0.23
CA ASN A 62 -6.11 -3.44 0.17
C ASN A 62 -7.34 -4.36 0.24
N ARG A 63 -7.33 -5.51 -0.44
CA ARG A 63 -8.36 -6.55 -0.29
C ARG A 63 -8.25 -7.26 1.06
N ARG A 64 -7.04 -7.34 1.63
CA ARG A 64 -6.77 -7.99 2.92
C ARG A 64 -7.07 -7.10 4.12
N ILE A 65 -7.09 -5.79 3.92
CA ILE A 65 -7.39 -4.77 4.92
C ILE A 65 -8.91 -4.58 4.99
N ALA A 66 -9.50 -4.92 6.14
CA ALA A 66 -10.95 -4.85 6.35
C ALA A 66 -11.44 -3.44 6.68
N ASP A 67 -10.68 -2.68 7.48
CA ASP A 67 -11.01 -1.30 7.82
C ASP A 67 -10.62 -0.38 6.65
N LYS A 68 -11.63 0.31 6.16
CA LYS A 68 -11.56 1.14 4.98
C LYS A 68 -10.64 2.36 5.22
N ASP A 69 -10.63 2.90 6.44
CA ASP A 69 -9.92 4.13 6.80
C ASP A 69 -8.40 3.92 6.95
N VAL A 70 -7.94 2.66 6.93
CA VAL A 70 -6.53 2.26 7.02
C VAL A 70 -5.99 1.61 5.74
N LYS A 71 -6.74 1.67 4.64
CA LYS A 71 -6.27 1.20 3.33
C LYS A 71 -5.10 2.03 2.82
N ILE A 72 -4.19 1.37 2.11
CA ILE A 72 -2.98 1.96 1.57
C ILE A 72 -3.25 2.66 0.25
N GLY A 73 -2.86 3.93 0.14
CA GLY A 73 -2.99 4.71 -1.08
C GLY A 73 -1.92 4.39 -2.14
N PRO A 74 -2.16 4.74 -3.41
CA PRO A 74 -1.21 4.50 -4.50
C PRO A 74 0.09 5.31 -4.41
N SER A 75 0.12 6.39 -3.62
CA SER A 75 1.27 7.28 -3.46
C SER A 75 2.54 6.56 -2.99
N TYR A 76 2.41 5.50 -2.18
CA TYR A 76 3.55 4.67 -1.74
C TYR A 76 4.28 4.01 -2.92
N LEU A 77 3.59 3.76 -4.04
CA LEU A 77 4.15 3.14 -5.23
C LEU A 77 4.37 4.12 -6.39
N MET A 78 4.03 5.41 -6.22
CA MET A 78 4.27 6.47 -7.21
C MET A 78 5.69 7.03 -7.08
N THR A 79 6.69 6.16 -7.24
CA THR A 79 8.11 6.50 -7.15
C THR A 79 8.94 5.65 -8.10
N SER A 80 10.05 6.19 -8.62
CA SER A 80 10.98 5.41 -9.46
C SER A 80 11.68 4.29 -8.69
N THR A 81 11.74 4.37 -7.36
CA THR A 81 12.33 3.31 -6.52
C THR A 81 11.68 1.95 -6.74
N VAL A 82 10.37 1.91 -7.01
CA VAL A 82 9.65 0.66 -7.24
C VAL A 82 9.84 0.11 -8.66
N ALA A 83 10.80 0.63 -9.44
CA ALA A 83 11.18 0.06 -10.73
C ALA A 83 12.01 -1.22 -10.61
N THR A 84 12.69 -1.44 -9.46
CA THR A 84 13.49 -2.64 -9.20
C THR A 84 12.93 -3.44 -8.03
N ASP A 85 13.13 -4.76 -8.00
CA ASP A 85 12.61 -5.61 -6.91
C ASP A 85 13.17 -5.20 -5.56
N ALA A 86 14.49 -4.97 -5.47
CA ALA A 86 15.12 -4.46 -4.26
C ALA A 86 14.55 -3.10 -3.79
N GLY A 87 14.19 -2.24 -4.74
CA GLY A 87 13.57 -0.95 -4.42
C GLY A 87 12.12 -1.09 -3.93
N LEU A 88 11.35 -2.01 -4.53
CA LEU A 88 10.01 -2.35 -4.06
C LEU A 88 10.05 -2.99 -2.66
N ASP A 89 10.96 -3.92 -2.41
CA ASP A 89 11.21 -4.52 -1.09
C ASP A 89 11.55 -3.44 -0.06
N ARG A 90 12.40 -2.48 -0.43
CA ARG A 90 12.75 -1.34 0.44
C ARG A 90 11.51 -0.53 0.80
N VAL A 91 10.71 -0.11 -0.18
CA VAL A 91 9.46 0.65 0.08
C VAL A 91 8.52 -0.15 0.98
N TRP A 92 8.41 -1.46 0.77
CA TRP A 92 7.57 -2.31 1.61
C TRP A 92 8.05 -2.33 3.07
N ARG A 93 9.36 -2.55 3.28
CA ARG A 93 9.95 -2.66 4.61
C ARG A 93 10.04 -1.32 5.36
N THR A 94 10.22 -0.21 4.67
CA THR A 94 10.45 1.09 5.32
C THR A 94 9.21 1.99 5.39
N SER A 95 8.14 1.64 4.71
CA SER A 95 6.98 2.53 4.60
C SER A 95 5.65 1.79 4.78
N ILE A 96 5.41 0.72 4.02
CA ILE A 96 4.11 0.03 4.06
C ILE A 96 3.96 -0.84 5.32
N LEU A 97 4.94 -1.69 5.64
CA LEU A 97 4.87 -2.56 6.81
C LEU A 97 4.84 -1.76 8.13
N PRO A 98 5.72 -0.77 8.37
CA PRO A 98 5.67 0.01 9.60
C PRO A 98 4.32 0.71 9.82
N LEU A 99 3.71 1.23 8.75
CA LEU A 99 2.38 1.83 8.83
C LEU A 99 1.30 0.82 9.23
N LEU A 100 1.34 -0.38 8.67
CA LEU A 100 0.39 -1.45 9.03
C LEU A 100 0.64 -1.97 10.45
N GLU A 101 1.89 -1.99 10.91
CA GLU A 101 2.25 -2.28 12.30
C GLU A 101 1.62 -1.27 13.26
N GLU A 102 1.68 0.03 12.93
CA GLU A 102 1.01 1.09 13.69
C GLU A 102 -0.52 0.91 13.75
N TYR A 103 -1.14 0.48 12.65
CA TYR A 103 -2.59 0.23 12.63
C TYR A 103 -3.03 -1.01 13.41
N HIS A 104 -2.17 -2.02 13.51
CA HIS A 104 -2.46 -3.28 14.20
C HIS A 104 -1.84 -3.38 15.61
N VAL A 105 -1.41 -2.26 16.19
CA VAL A 105 -0.88 -2.22 17.56
C VAL A 105 -1.92 -2.79 18.54
N GLY A 106 -1.51 -3.82 19.29
CA GLY A 106 -2.34 -4.46 20.31
C GLY A 106 -3.30 -5.54 19.78
N GLU A 107 -3.35 -5.78 18.47
CA GLU A 107 -4.19 -6.83 17.88
C GLU A 107 -3.52 -8.22 17.86
N GLY A 108 -2.21 -8.29 18.16
CA GLY A 108 -1.45 -9.54 18.14
C GLY A 108 -1.28 -10.14 16.74
N LEU A 109 -1.58 -9.37 15.69
CA LEU A 109 -1.46 -9.79 14.30
C LEU A 109 0.01 -9.77 13.85
N ASP A 110 0.46 -10.86 13.23
CA ASP A 110 1.74 -10.86 12.50
C ASP A 110 1.54 -10.13 11.15
N VAL A 111 1.88 -8.83 11.15
CA VAL A 111 1.73 -7.95 10.00
C VAL A 111 2.58 -8.41 8.81
N ALA A 112 3.81 -8.88 9.06
CA ALA A 112 4.71 -9.33 8.00
C ALA A 112 4.19 -10.63 7.36
N ALA A 113 3.70 -11.59 8.16
CA ALA A 113 3.11 -12.82 7.63
C ALA A 113 1.79 -12.56 6.87
N ARG A 114 1.04 -11.52 7.26
CA ARG A 114 -0.25 -11.20 6.63
C ARG A 114 -0.10 -10.35 5.36
N TYR A 115 0.79 -9.37 5.38
CA TYR A 115 0.87 -8.30 4.37
C TYR A 115 2.26 -8.16 3.71
N GLY A 116 3.22 -9.01 4.06
CA GLY A 116 4.56 -8.99 3.47
C GLY A 116 4.51 -9.19 1.96
N LEU A 117 5.38 -8.48 1.24
CA LEU A 117 5.44 -8.52 -0.22
C LEU A 117 5.59 -9.95 -0.78
N PRO A 118 6.41 -10.86 -0.22
CA PRO A 118 6.48 -12.25 -0.70
C PRO A 118 5.15 -13.00 -0.59
N VAL A 119 4.32 -12.68 0.40
CA VAL A 119 3.00 -13.30 0.60
C VAL A 119 2.02 -12.80 -0.45
N LEU A 120 2.12 -11.52 -0.83
CA LEU A 120 1.28 -10.92 -1.86
C LEU A 120 1.69 -11.37 -3.26
N ARG A 121 3.00 -11.43 -3.56
CA ARG A 121 3.52 -11.96 -4.84
C ARG A 121 3.07 -13.40 -5.08
N ARG A 122 3.17 -14.27 -4.06
CA ARG A 122 2.66 -15.64 -4.12
C ARG A 122 1.15 -15.72 -4.39
N ALA A 123 0.35 -14.85 -3.76
CA ALA A 123 -1.09 -14.81 -3.99
C ALA A 123 -1.46 -14.37 -5.41
N LEU A 124 -0.58 -13.63 -6.08
CA LEU A 124 -0.72 -13.22 -7.48
C LEU A 124 -0.09 -14.22 -8.47
N GLY A 125 0.54 -15.30 -7.99
CA GLY A 125 1.30 -16.22 -8.84
C GLY A 125 2.57 -15.59 -9.45
N ALA A 126 3.08 -14.51 -8.85
CA ALA A 126 4.17 -13.68 -9.37
C ALA A 126 5.55 -14.02 -8.76
N ASP A 127 5.78 -15.28 -8.38
CA ASP A 127 7.09 -15.73 -7.90
C ASP A 127 8.07 -15.84 -9.08
N SER A 128 8.76 -14.73 -9.36
CA SER A 128 10.12 -14.76 -9.90
C SER A 128 11.09 -14.91 -8.72
N ALA A 129 11.84 -16.00 -8.71
CA ALA A 129 12.77 -16.37 -7.66
C ALA A 129 13.72 -15.23 -7.27
N THR A 130 13.69 -14.84 -5.99
CA THR A 130 14.81 -14.18 -5.32
C THR A 130 15.09 -14.93 -4.02
N VAL A 131 16.04 -15.86 -4.09
CA VAL A 131 16.79 -16.32 -2.92
C VAL A 131 17.58 -15.11 -2.43
N PRO A 132 17.51 -14.73 -1.14
CA PRO A 132 18.52 -13.86 -0.57
C PRO A 132 19.81 -14.67 -0.46
N GLU A 133 20.69 -14.53 -1.46
CA GLU A 133 22.10 -14.83 -1.29
C GLU A 133 22.68 -13.69 -0.44
N ASP A 134 23.21 -14.07 0.72
CA ASP A 134 24.13 -13.33 1.62
C ASP A 134 23.70 -13.33 3.09
N LEU A 135 23.71 -14.53 3.67
CA LEU A 135 24.16 -14.75 5.04
C LEU A 135 25.10 -15.97 5.01
N GLU A 136 26.35 -15.77 4.64
CA GLU A 136 27.42 -16.69 5.02
C GLU A 136 27.99 -16.26 6.39
N PRO A 137 28.03 -17.17 7.38
CA PRO A 137 28.88 -17.05 8.54
C PRO A 137 30.12 -17.94 8.37
N ALA A 138 31.31 -17.33 8.36
CA ALA A 138 32.56 -17.87 8.93
C ALA A 138 33.65 -16.79 8.93
#